data_AF-A0A559QV89-F1
#
_entry.id   AF-A0A559QV89-F1
#
_cell.length_a   1.000
_cell.length_b   1.000
_cell.length_c   1.000
_cell.angle_alpha   90.00
_cell.angle_beta   90.00
_cell.angle_gamma   90.00
#
_symmetry.space_group_name_H-M   'P 1'
#
loop_
_entity.id
_entity.type
_entity.pdbx_description
1 polymer ?
#
loop_
_entity_poly.entity_id
_entity_poly.type
_entity_poly.pdbx_seq_one_letter_code
_entity_poly.pdbx_strand_id
1 'polypeptide(L)'
;MPKKSFTIVKKIIIYLVLIGVLQGCSKGVSDPETPFNVGSLSEEAQVLVQFLEVYPKISRALTLNSTCEILPSPVSSRFEGYVSALNVRLTQNAEIPKTVVQRYQTRWQESAQKQPERATDCGDTASAAVNSAMTQAQTLYRKIH
;
A
#
# COMPACT_ATOMS: atom_id res chain seq x y z
N MET A 1 -17.33 2.56 -32.25
CA MET A 1 -16.98 2.07 -30.90
C MET A 1 -16.34 0.70 -31.06
N PRO A 2 -15.26 0.34 -30.35
CA PRO A 2 -15.09 0.51 -28.90
C PRO A 2 -13.79 1.24 -28.48
N LYS A 3 -13.94 2.16 -27.53
CA LYS A 3 -12.85 2.69 -26.68
C LYS A 3 -12.68 1.72 -25.51
N LYS A 4 -11.79 0.73 -25.60
CA LYS A 4 -11.46 -0.16 -24.46
C LYS A 4 -9.98 -0.22 -24.09
N SER A 5 -9.09 0.43 -24.83
CA SER A 5 -7.64 0.27 -24.58
C SER A 5 -7.00 1.36 -23.70
N PHE A 6 -7.73 2.40 -23.28
CA PHE A 6 -7.12 3.56 -22.61
C PHE A 6 -7.20 3.56 -21.07
N THR A 7 -7.97 2.67 -20.45
CA THR A 7 -8.17 2.70 -18.99
C THR A 7 -7.08 1.94 -18.22
N ILE A 8 -6.52 0.88 -18.81
CA ILE A 8 -5.48 0.06 -18.16
C ILE A 8 -4.16 0.84 -18.02
N VAL A 9 -3.81 1.62 -19.04
CA VAL A 9 -2.59 2.45 -19.05
C VAL A 9 -2.65 3.55 -17.97
N LYS A 10 -3.83 4.10 -17.68
CA LYS A 10 -4.01 5.14 -16.66
C LYS A 10 -3.81 4.64 -15.24
N LYS A 11 -4.20 3.39 -14.95
CA LYS A 11 -3.98 2.79 -13.63
C LYS A 11 -2.50 2.51 -13.38
N ILE A 12 -1.76 2.05 -14.38
CA ILE A 12 -0.31 1.79 -14.30
C ILE A 12 0.50 3.08 -14.10
N ILE A 13 0.07 4.20 -14.70
CA ILE A 13 0.76 5.49 -14.56
C ILE A 13 0.74 6.02 -13.11
N ILE A 14 -0.34 5.77 -12.34
CA ILE A 14 -0.37 6.16 -10.92
C ILE A 14 0.68 5.37 -10.11
N TYR A 15 0.90 4.09 -10.44
CA TYR A 15 1.93 3.26 -9.80
C TYR A 15 3.36 3.68 -10.17
N LEU A 16 3.60 4.21 -11.37
CA LEU A 16 4.94 4.64 -11.81
C LEU A 16 5.32 6.06 -11.36
N VAL A 17 4.36 6.98 -11.26
CA VAL A 17 4.62 8.35 -10.78
C VAL A 17 4.98 8.34 -9.28
N LEU A 18 4.52 7.34 -8.51
CA LEU A 18 4.94 7.10 -7.13
C LEU A 18 6.40 6.64 -6.99
N ILE A 19 7.02 6.12 -8.06
CA ILE A 19 8.39 5.57 -8.06
C ILE A 19 9.41 6.59 -8.60
N GLY A 20 9.01 7.48 -9.52
CA GLY A 20 9.93 8.39 -10.21
C GLY A 20 10.46 9.56 -9.38
N VAL A 21 9.82 9.94 -8.27
CA VAL A 21 10.18 11.17 -7.52
C VAL A 21 11.33 10.94 -6.50
N LEU A 22 11.80 9.71 -6.30
CA LEU A 22 12.76 9.38 -5.23
C LEU A 22 14.07 8.72 -5.68
N GLN A 23 14.35 8.63 -6.99
CA GLN A 23 15.62 8.03 -7.47
C GLN A 23 16.87 8.92 -7.32
N GLY A 24 16.79 10.04 -6.60
CA GLY A 24 17.95 10.86 -6.24
C GLY A 24 18.09 10.94 -4.71
N CYS A 25 19.24 10.46 -4.20
CA CYS A 25 19.69 10.44 -2.79
C CYS A 25 19.29 9.16 -2.04
N SER A 26 20.17 8.40 -1.38
CA SER A 26 21.58 8.58 -1.02
C SER A 26 22.15 7.23 -0.60
N LYS A 27 23.45 7.01 -0.82
CA LYS A 27 24.23 5.95 -0.17
C LYS A 27 24.07 6.08 1.35
N GLY A 28 23.63 5.00 2.01
CA GLY A 28 23.48 4.93 3.46
C GLY A 28 22.07 4.54 3.91
N VAL A 29 21.53 3.43 3.40
CA VAL A 29 20.33 2.83 3.99
C VAL A 29 20.76 2.07 5.22
N SER A 30 20.41 2.60 6.39
CA SER A 30 20.56 1.91 7.68
C SER A 30 19.90 0.53 7.61
N ASP A 31 20.54 -0.44 8.25
CA ASP A 31 20.18 -1.86 8.26
C ASP A 31 18.66 -2.10 8.34
N PRO A 32 18.06 -2.86 7.40
CA PRO A 32 16.62 -3.12 7.37
C PRO A 32 16.05 -3.86 8.59
N GLU A 33 16.90 -4.29 9.53
CA GLU A 33 16.50 -5.11 10.68
C GLU A 33 16.16 -4.31 11.95
N THR A 34 16.44 -3.01 12.02
CA THR A 34 16.12 -2.24 13.25
C THR A 34 14.65 -1.79 13.26
N PRO A 35 13.82 -2.25 14.22
CA PRO A 35 12.45 -1.79 14.35
C PRO A 35 12.42 -0.28 14.64
N PHE A 36 11.50 0.44 13.99
CA PHE A 36 11.28 1.85 14.28
C PHE A 36 10.61 1.98 15.65
N ASN A 37 11.23 2.69 16.58
CA ASN A 37 10.68 2.86 17.92
C ASN A 37 9.44 3.78 17.86
N VAL A 38 8.27 3.21 18.08
CA VAL A 38 6.98 3.90 18.03
C VAL A 38 6.54 4.50 19.37
N GLY A 39 7.26 4.22 20.47
CA GLY A 39 6.81 4.54 21.83
C GLY A 39 6.71 6.03 22.16
N SER A 40 7.31 6.92 21.37
CA SER A 40 7.26 8.38 21.54
C SER A 40 6.45 9.12 20.47
N LEU A 41 5.81 8.38 19.55
CA LEU A 41 5.02 8.96 18.45
C LEU A 41 3.60 9.29 18.93
N SER A 42 2.98 10.29 18.31
CA SER A 42 1.54 10.50 18.44
C SER A 42 0.73 9.26 18.04
N GLU A 43 -0.49 9.13 18.55
CA GLU A 43 -1.39 8.03 18.19
C GLU A 43 -1.59 7.93 16.66
N GLU A 44 -1.71 9.06 15.97
CA GLU A 44 -1.80 9.10 14.51
C GLU A 44 -0.54 8.52 13.86
N ALA A 45 0.65 8.97 14.27
CA ALA A 45 1.91 8.46 13.72
C ALA A 45 2.09 6.95 14.01
N GLN A 46 1.66 6.46 15.17
CA GLN A 46 1.66 5.01 15.46
C GLN A 46 0.75 4.23 14.50
N VAL A 47 -0.45 4.75 14.21
CA VAL A 47 -1.38 4.11 13.27
C VAL A 47 -0.82 4.13 11.84
N LEU A 48 -0.17 5.23 11.44
CA LEU A 48 0.48 5.34 10.13
C LEU A 48 1.68 4.40 10.00
N VAL A 49 2.42 4.12 11.08
CA VAL A 49 3.43 3.05 11.10
C VAL A 49 2.78 1.67 10.97
N GLN A 50 1.67 1.39 11.67
CA GLN A 50 0.92 0.14 11.46
C GLN A 50 0.46 -0.01 10.00
N PHE A 51 0.07 1.09 9.35
CA PHE A 51 -0.29 1.10 7.93
C PHE A 51 0.91 0.71 7.04
N LEU A 52 2.11 1.23 7.30
CA LEU A 52 3.35 0.83 6.60
C LEU A 52 3.62 -0.68 6.74
N GLU A 53 3.39 -1.26 7.92
CA GLU A 53 3.60 -2.68 8.19
C GLU A 53 2.64 -3.59 7.41
N VAL A 54 1.36 -3.20 7.30
CA VAL A 54 0.35 -3.99 6.57
C VAL A 54 0.22 -3.62 5.09
N TYR A 55 0.94 -2.59 4.63
CA TYR A 55 0.91 -2.10 3.25
C TYR A 55 1.12 -3.21 2.21
N PRO A 56 2.05 -4.18 2.37
CA PRO A 56 2.21 -5.27 1.40
C PRO A 56 0.94 -6.12 1.21
N LYS A 57 0.25 -6.43 2.32
CA LYS A 57 -0.99 -7.19 2.30
C LYS A 57 -2.12 -6.40 1.61
N ILE A 58 -2.23 -5.11 1.94
CA ILE A 58 -3.20 -4.19 1.32
C ILE A 58 -2.94 -4.05 -0.18
N SER A 59 -1.70 -3.81 -0.58
CA SER A 59 -1.32 -3.66 -1.99
C SER A 59 -1.63 -4.93 -2.78
N ARG A 60 -1.31 -6.11 -2.25
CA ARG A 60 -1.62 -7.39 -2.90
C ARG A 60 -3.13 -7.61 -3.01
N ALA A 61 -3.90 -7.26 -1.99
CA ALA A 61 -5.36 -7.34 -2.01
C ALA A 61 -5.98 -6.39 -3.04
N LEU A 62 -5.46 -5.17 -3.19
CA LEU A 62 -5.90 -4.26 -4.25
C LEU A 62 -5.64 -4.83 -5.65
N THR A 63 -4.45 -5.40 -5.87
CA THR A 63 -4.13 -6.08 -7.13
C THR A 63 -5.08 -7.26 -7.38
N LEU A 64 -5.24 -8.15 -6.39
CA LEU A 64 -6.18 -9.28 -6.47
C LEU A 64 -7.60 -8.82 -6.80
N ASN A 65 -8.10 -7.80 -6.11
CA ASN A 65 -9.42 -7.26 -6.35
C ASN A 65 -9.55 -6.65 -7.76
N SER A 66 -8.52 -5.96 -8.24
CA SER A 66 -8.52 -5.37 -9.58
C SER A 66 -8.48 -6.39 -10.72
N THR A 67 -7.87 -7.56 -10.47
CA THR A 67 -7.73 -8.65 -11.44
C THR A 67 -8.92 -9.58 -11.42
N CYS A 68 -9.41 -9.93 -10.22
CA CYS A 68 -10.41 -10.97 -10.01
C CYS A 68 -11.82 -10.41 -9.77
N GLU A 69 -12.00 -9.08 -9.71
CA GLU A 69 -13.28 -8.40 -9.48
C GLU A 69 -14.05 -8.92 -8.24
N ILE A 70 -13.30 -9.19 -7.15
CA ILE A 70 -13.81 -9.83 -5.92
C ILE A 70 -14.86 -8.97 -5.20
N LEU A 71 -14.60 -7.67 -5.06
CA LEU A 71 -15.51 -6.74 -4.40
C LEU A 71 -16.40 -6.05 -5.44
N PRO A 72 -17.69 -5.84 -5.14
CA PRO A 72 -18.54 -4.99 -5.96
C PRO A 72 -18.00 -3.56 -6.00
N SER A 73 -18.18 -2.88 -7.14
CA SER A 73 -17.64 -1.53 -7.40
C SER A 73 -17.76 -0.52 -6.25
N PRO A 74 -18.91 -0.31 -5.58
CA PRO A 74 -19.00 0.67 -4.49
C PRO A 74 -18.14 0.29 -3.27
N VAL A 75 -17.88 -0.99 -3.05
CA VAL A 75 -17.04 -1.48 -1.95
C VAL A 75 -15.56 -1.38 -2.34
N SER A 76 -15.22 -1.72 -3.60
CA SER A 76 -13.88 -1.51 -4.16
C SER A 76 -13.43 -0.05 -4.06
N SER A 77 -14.29 0.91 -4.45
CA SER A 77 -13.98 2.34 -4.38
C SER A 77 -13.77 2.82 -2.94
N ARG A 78 -14.49 2.28 -1.96
CA ARG A 78 -14.26 2.60 -0.55
C ARG A 78 -12.93 2.04 -0.06
N PHE A 79 -12.59 0.81 -0.44
CA PHE A 79 -11.30 0.20 -0.10
C PHE A 79 -10.14 1.04 -0.65
N GLU A 80 -10.17 1.40 -1.94
CA GLU A 80 -9.19 2.32 -2.54
C GLU A 80 -9.16 3.68 -1.84
N GLY A 81 -10.33 4.21 -1.47
CA GLY A 81 -10.46 5.47 -0.73
C GLY A 81 -9.77 5.46 0.63
N TYR A 82 -9.95 4.39 1.42
CA TYR A 82 -9.27 4.26 2.72
C TYR A 82 -7.75 4.26 2.55
N VAL A 83 -7.24 3.49 1.58
CA VAL A 83 -5.80 3.39 1.30
C VAL A 83 -5.23 4.71 0.80
N SER A 84 -5.96 5.40 -0.08
CA SER A 84 -5.57 6.73 -0.56
C SER A 84 -5.48 7.74 0.58
N ALA A 85 -6.48 7.78 1.47
CA ALA A 85 -6.47 8.71 2.59
C ALA A 85 -5.33 8.42 3.59
N LEU A 86 -5.08 7.15 3.90
CA LEU A 86 -3.96 6.72 4.74
C LEU A 86 -2.60 7.12 4.13
N ASN A 87 -2.42 6.94 2.81
CA ASN A 87 -1.22 7.38 2.11
C ASN A 87 -1.04 8.90 2.15
N VAL A 88 -2.10 9.67 1.92
CA VAL A 88 -2.04 11.15 2.01
C VAL A 88 -1.60 11.57 3.41
N ARG A 89 -2.23 11.00 4.46
CA ARG A 89 -1.87 11.29 5.85
C ARG A 89 -0.44 10.90 6.18
N LEU A 90 0.02 9.73 5.74
CA LEU A 90 1.41 9.30 5.89
C LEU A 90 2.40 10.30 5.28
N THR A 91 2.10 10.85 4.10
CA THR A 91 2.99 11.84 3.45
C THR A 91 2.96 13.23 4.10
N GLN A 92 1.87 13.56 4.79
CA GLN A 92 1.69 14.83 5.49
C GLN A 92 2.21 14.79 6.93
N ASN A 93 2.34 13.60 7.51
CA ASN A 93 2.79 13.44 8.89
C ASN A 93 4.29 13.79 9.01
N ALA A 94 4.61 14.73 9.89
CA ALA A 94 5.97 15.23 10.11
C ALA A 94 6.78 14.38 11.11
N GLU A 95 6.13 13.53 11.90
CA GLU A 95 6.77 12.72 12.93
C GLU A 95 7.42 11.46 12.36
N ILE A 96 6.92 10.95 11.22
CA ILE A 96 7.51 9.79 10.56
C ILE A 96 8.61 10.26 9.61
N PRO A 97 9.89 9.91 9.86
CA PRO A 97 10.97 10.30 8.98
C PRO A 97 10.79 9.71 7.58
N LYS A 98 11.07 10.50 6.54
CA LYS A 98 11.02 10.04 5.14
C LYS A 98 11.88 8.79 4.89
N THR A 99 12.99 8.67 5.62
CA THR A 99 13.87 7.49 5.57
C THR A 99 13.19 6.22 6.06
N VAL A 100 12.25 6.31 7.02
CA VAL A 100 11.43 5.18 7.47
C VAL A 100 10.47 4.77 6.35
N VAL A 101 9.72 5.73 5.79
CA VAL A 101 8.81 5.48 4.66
C VAL A 101 9.55 4.81 3.49
N GLN A 102 10.71 5.35 3.11
CA GLN A 102 11.56 4.81 2.04
C GLN A 102 12.05 3.40 2.35
N ARG A 103 12.46 3.12 3.60
CA ARG A 103 12.91 1.78 4.00
C ARG A 103 11.82 0.73 3.80
N TYR A 104 10.58 1.03 4.23
CA TYR A 104 9.45 0.13 4.02
C TYR A 104 9.15 -0.06 2.53
N GLN A 105 9.23 1.01 1.73
CA GLN A 105 9.06 0.94 0.27
C GLN A 105 10.14 0.07 -0.39
N THR A 106 11.41 0.27 -0.08
CA THR A 106 12.54 -0.52 -0.61
C THR A 106 12.39 -1.99 -0.22
N ARG A 107 12.12 -2.28 1.06
CA ARG A 107 11.91 -3.65 1.54
C ARG A 107 10.77 -4.34 0.81
N TRP A 108 9.68 -3.60 0.56
CA TRP A 108 8.56 -4.13 -0.23
C TRP A 108 8.96 -4.38 -1.68
N GLN A 109 9.66 -3.46 -2.34
CA GLN A 109 10.14 -3.65 -3.72
C GLN A 109 11.03 -4.89 -3.84
N GLU A 110 11.99 -5.05 -2.92
CA GLU A 110 12.84 -6.24 -2.86
C GLU A 110 12.03 -7.51 -2.62
N SER A 111 11.04 -7.46 -1.72
CA SER A 111 10.16 -8.59 -1.43
C SER A 111 9.23 -8.92 -2.61
N ALA A 112 8.78 -7.92 -3.36
CA ALA A 112 7.95 -8.08 -4.54
C ALA A 112 8.76 -8.68 -5.71
N GLN A 113 10.03 -8.29 -5.85
CA GLN A 113 10.95 -8.88 -6.84
C GLN A 113 11.34 -10.32 -6.49
N LYS A 114 11.43 -10.66 -5.20
CA LYS A 114 11.75 -12.01 -4.71
C LYS A 114 10.55 -12.94 -4.67
N GLN A 115 9.33 -12.40 -4.71
CA GLN A 115 8.15 -13.25 -4.90
C GLN A 115 8.11 -13.65 -6.37
N PRO A 116 8.20 -14.95 -6.72
CA PRO A 116 7.92 -15.36 -8.08
C PRO A 116 6.57 -14.78 -8.45
N GLU A 117 6.38 -14.36 -9.70
CA GLU A 117 5.08 -13.99 -10.28
C GLU A 117 4.09 -15.09 -9.94
N ARG A 118 3.48 -15.04 -8.76
CA ARG A 118 2.38 -15.91 -8.42
C ARG A 118 1.30 -15.40 -9.35
N ALA A 119 1.02 -16.20 -10.37
CA ALA A 119 -0.25 -16.18 -11.08
C ALA A 119 -1.29 -15.72 -10.07
N THR A 120 -1.92 -14.58 -10.34
CA THR A 120 -2.87 -13.98 -9.42
C THR A 120 -4.01 -14.97 -9.28
N ASP A 121 -3.90 -15.84 -8.28
CA ASP A 121 -4.83 -16.93 -8.07
C ASP A 121 -6.12 -16.34 -7.52
N CYS A 122 -7.14 -16.32 -8.37
CA CYS A 122 -8.48 -15.86 -8.04
C CYS A 122 -9.29 -16.93 -7.28
N GLY A 123 -8.67 -18.02 -6.84
CA GLY A 123 -9.31 -19.09 -6.07
C GLY A 123 -9.82 -18.66 -4.70
N ASP A 124 -10.35 -19.63 -3.95
CA ASP A 124 -11.20 -19.41 -2.77
C ASP A 124 -10.57 -18.55 -1.65
N THR A 125 -9.25 -18.49 -1.59
CA THR A 125 -8.52 -17.69 -0.58
C THR A 125 -8.42 -16.20 -0.94
N ALA A 126 -8.64 -15.83 -2.20
CA ALA A 126 -8.52 -14.45 -2.68
C ALA A 126 -9.58 -13.54 -2.03
N SER A 127 -10.82 -14.01 -1.94
CA SER A 127 -11.92 -13.29 -1.30
C SER A 127 -11.64 -13.00 0.18
N ALA A 128 -11.10 -13.98 0.92
CA ALA A 128 -10.73 -13.80 2.31
C ALA A 128 -9.57 -12.80 2.47
N ALA A 129 -8.56 -12.88 1.59
CA ALA A 129 -7.43 -11.96 1.60
C ALA A 129 -7.86 -10.51 1.34
N VAL A 130 -8.72 -10.30 0.34
CA VAL A 130 -9.25 -8.98 -0.03
C VAL A 130 -10.13 -8.40 1.08
N ASN A 131 -11.09 -9.16 1.60
CA ASN A 131 -11.96 -8.69 2.69
C ASN A 131 -11.16 -8.39 3.96
N SER A 132 -10.18 -9.24 4.31
CA SER A 132 -9.33 -9.01 5.48
C SER A 132 -8.50 -7.72 5.34
N ALA A 133 -7.90 -7.48 4.17
CA ALA A 133 -7.14 -6.27 3.90
C ALA A 133 -8.02 -5.01 3.90
N MET A 134 -9.23 -5.09 3.36
CA MET A 134 -10.21 -4.00 3.41
C MET A 134 -10.57 -3.65 4.85
N THR A 135 -10.92 -4.65 5.67
CA THR A 135 -11.24 -4.44 7.09
C THR A 135 -10.06 -3.81 7.84
N GLN A 136 -8.83 -4.24 7.55
CA GLN A 136 -7.62 -3.63 8.13
C GLN A 136 -7.44 -2.17 7.70
N ALA A 137 -7.54 -1.86 6.40
CA ALA A 137 -7.45 -0.49 5.90
C ALA A 137 -8.54 0.42 6.49
N GLN A 138 -9.78 -0.07 6.56
CA GLN A 138 -10.89 0.65 7.18
C GLN A 138 -10.64 0.91 8.67
N THR A 139 -10.10 -0.08 9.38
CA THR A 139 -9.82 0.03 10.82
C THR A 139 -8.75 1.08 11.08
N LEU A 140 -7.66 1.06 10.32
CA LEU A 140 -6.60 2.07 10.42
C LEU A 140 -7.12 3.46 10.06
N TYR A 141 -7.90 3.58 8.97
CA TYR A 141 -8.50 4.85 8.55
C TYR A 141 -9.36 5.49 9.65
N ARG A 142 -10.19 4.68 10.34
CA ARG A 142 -11.06 5.12 11.45
C ARG A 142 -10.32 5.50 12.73
N LYS A 143 -9.06 5.10 12.90
CA LYS A 143 -8.27 5.50 14.08
C LYS A 143 -7.68 6.90 13.93
N ILE A 144 -7.62 7.42 12.70
CA ILE A 144 -7.03 8.74 12.40
C ILE A 144 -8.07 9.74 11.84
N HIS A 145 -9.35 9.36 11.79
CA HIS A 145 -10.51 10.19 11.41
C HIS A 145 -11.69 9.85 12.30
#